data_AF-A0A9D4NAF1-F1
#
_entry.id   AF-A0A9D4NAF1-F1
#
_cell.length_a   1.000
_cell.length_b   1.000
_cell.length_c   1.000
_cell.angle_alpha   90.00
_cell.angle_beta   90.00
_cell.angle_gamma   90.00
#
_symmetry.space_group_name_H-M   'P 1'
#
loop_
_entity.id
_entity.type
_entity.pdbx_description
1 polymer ?
#
loop_
_entity_poly.entity_id
_entity_poly.type
_entity_poly.pdbx_seq_one_letter_code
_entity_poly.pdbx_strand_id
1 'polypeptide(L)' 'MKITKEVVESMQIERVHRSPGHPTPGKTRSIVAKFAFFKDREAVRRQRMELKGTNFNVF' A
#
# COMPACT_ATOMS: atom_id res chain seq x y z
N MET A 1 -13.56 -5.47 -10.51
CA MET A 1 -14.28 -4.37 -9.85
C MET A 1 -13.25 -3.31 -9.50
N LYS A 2 -13.30 -2.14 -10.13
CA LYS A 2 -12.33 -1.05 -9.94
C LYS A 2 -12.63 -0.36 -8.59
N ILE A 3 -11.64 -0.13 -7.73
CA ILE A 3 -11.87 0.67 -6.50
C ILE A 3 -12.34 2.07 -6.93
N THR A 4 -13.47 2.53 -6.41
CA THR A 4 -13.97 3.89 -6.63
C THR A 4 -13.21 4.87 -5.73
N LYS A 5 -13.18 6.15 -6.12
CA LYS A 5 -12.53 7.20 -5.34
C LYS A 5 -13.08 7.28 -3.90
N GLU A 6 -14.39 7.11 -3.76
CA GLU A 6 -15.09 7.05 -2.46
C GLU A 6 -14.56 5.93 -1.56
N VAL A 7 -14.28 4.76 -2.13
CA VAL A 7 -13.71 3.64 -1.38
C VAL A 7 -12.33 4.01 -0.87
N VAL A 8 -11.47 4.63 -1.68
CA VAL A 8 -10.13 5.10 -1.23
C VAL A 8 -10.25 6.13 -0.12
N GLU A 9 -11.13 7.12 -0.27
CA GLU A 9 -11.32 8.18 0.73
C GLU A 9 -11.88 7.66 2.05
N SER A 10 -12.62 6.55 2.01
CA SER A 10 -13.12 5.87 3.22
C SER A 10 -12.11 4.96 3.90
N MET A 11 -10.97 4.63 3.26
CA MET A 11 -9.97 3.74 3.83
C MET A 11 -9.27 4.40 5.02
N GLN A 12 -9.22 3.68 6.13
CA GLN A 12 -8.53 4.13 7.33
C GLN A 12 -7.22 3.39 7.51
N ILE A 13 -6.14 4.15 7.67
CA ILE A 13 -4.79 3.63 7.92
C ILE A 13 -4.40 4.01 9.35
N GLU A 14 -4.17 3.02 10.20
CA GLU A 14 -3.76 3.23 11.59
C GLU A 14 -2.32 3.70 11.69
N ARG A 15 -1.45 3.17 10.83
CA ARG A 15 -0.01 3.46 10.89
C ARG A 15 0.64 3.33 9.52
N VAL A 16 1.48 4.30 9.18
CA VAL A 16 2.38 4.22 8.02
C VAL A 16 3.79 4.55 8.46
N HIS A 17 4.74 3.71 8.08
CA HIS A 17 6.16 3.97 8.33
C HIS A 17 7.03 3.30 7.26
N ARG A 18 8.32 3.67 7.22
CA ARG A 18 9.31 2.91 6.46
C ARG A 18 9.69 1.64 7.21
N SER A 19 10.06 0.59 6.50
CA SER A 19 10.61 -0.61 7.14
C SER A 19 11.84 -0.25 8.00
N PRO A 20 12.00 -0.93 9.16
CA PRO A 20 13.17 -0.74 10.00
C PRO A 20 14.44 -1.23 9.27
N GLY A 21 15.59 -0.68 9.68
CA GLY A 21 16.91 -1.02 9.12
C GLY A 21 17.54 0.09 8.28
N HIS A 22 18.82 -0.11 7.96
CA HIS A 22 19.58 0.81 7.12
C HIS A 22 19.19 0.65 5.64
N PRO A 23 19.04 1.75 4.88
CA PRO A 23 18.81 1.66 3.45
C PRO A 23 19.99 0.94 2.78
N THR A 24 19.70 -0.04 1.93
CA THR A 24 20.70 -0.66 1.07
C THR A 24 21.13 0.37 0.01
N PRO A 25 22.42 0.46 -0.35
CA PRO A 25 22.88 1.36 -1.42
C PRO A 25 22.05 1.20 -2.69
N GLY A 26 21.55 2.32 -3.24
CA GLY A 26 20.71 2.33 -4.44
C GLY A 26 19.26 1.86 -4.24
N LYS A 27 18.81 1.56 -3.00
CA LYS A 27 17.44 1.14 -2.72
C LYS A 27 16.76 2.01 -1.66
N THR A 28 15.51 2.35 -1.92
CA THR A 28 14.66 3.01 -0.92
C THR A 28 14.00 1.95 -0.03
N ARG A 29 13.92 2.22 1.28
CA ARG A 29 13.21 1.35 2.23
C ARG A 29 11.74 1.19 1.85
N SER A 30 11.19 0.00 2.02
CA SER A 30 9.76 -0.24 1.76
C SER A 30 8.88 0.58 2.70
N ILE A 31 7.65 0.87 2.26
CA ILE A 31 6.62 1.47 3.10
C ILE A 31 5.78 0.32 3.66
N VAL A 32 5.53 0.35 4.97
CA VAL A 32 4.64 -0.56 5.68
C VAL A 32 3.43 0.25 6.10
N ALA A 33 2.24 -0.20 5.66
CA ALA A 33 0.97 0.42 6.01
C ALA A 33 0.09 -0.59 6.77
N LYS A 34 -0.34 -0.20 7.97
CA LYS A 34 -1.31 -0.94 8.79
C LYS A 34 -2.69 -0.36 8.56
N PHE A 35 -3.55 -1.12 7.88
CA PHE A 35 -4.95 -0.78 7.68
C PHE A 35 -5.74 -1.01 8.96
N ALA A 36 -6.72 -0.15 9.24
CA ALA A 36 -7.67 -0.34 10.34
C ALA A 36 -8.58 -1.55 10.08
N PHE A 37 -8.94 -1.78 8.81
CA PHE A 37 -9.82 -2.87 8.42
C PHE A 37 -9.14 -3.84 7.46
N PHE A 38 -9.31 -5.14 7.73
CA PHE A 38 -8.78 -6.21 6.89
C PHE A 38 -9.31 -6.16 5.45
N LYS A 39 -10.59 -5.80 5.27
CA LYS A 39 -11.24 -5.70 3.95
C LYS A 39 -10.51 -4.71 3.03
N ASP A 40 -10.04 -3.59 3.58
CA ASP A 40 -9.40 -2.52 2.82
C ASP A 40 -8.00 -2.97 2.37
N ARG A 41 -7.27 -3.63 3.27
CA ARG A 41 -5.97 -4.25 2.95
C ARG A 41 -6.11 -5.26 1.82
N GLU A 42 -7.09 -6.15 1.88
CA GLU A 42 -7.32 -7.16 0.85
C GLU A 42 -7.79 -6.55 -0.47
N ALA A 43 -8.60 -5.48 -0.44
CA ALA A 43 -9.00 -4.75 -1.64
C ALA A 43 -7.80 -4.14 -2.35
N VAL A 44 -6.92 -3.45 -1.62
CA VAL A 44 -5.66 -2.91 -2.16
C VAL A 44 -4.77 -4.03 -2.70
N ARG A 45 -4.63 -5.14 -1.95
CA ARG A 45 -3.81 -6.27 -2.36
C ARG A 45 -4.33 -6.94 -3.63
N ARG A 46 -5.64 -7.07 -3.81
CA ARG A 46 -6.24 -7.63 -5.04
C ARG A 46 -5.98 -6.76 -6.26
N GLN A 47 -6.01 -5.43 -6.09
CA GLN A 47 -5.80 -4.46 -7.18
C GLN A 47 -4.34 -4.06 -7.38
N ARG A 48 -3.39 -4.66 -6.65
CA ARG A 48 -1.95 -4.34 -6.79
C ARG A 48 -1.41 -4.43 -8.21
N MET A 49 -1.97 -5.32 -9.04
CA MET A 49 -1.56 -5.51 -10.43
C MET A 49 -2.10 -4.41 -11.36
N GLU A 50 -3.08 -3.62 -10.90
CA GLU A 50 -3.69 -2.52 -11.65
C GLU A 50 -2.96 -1.18 -11.46
N LEU A 51 -1.91 -1.14 -10.63
CA LEU A 51 -1.00 0.01 -10.46
C LEU A 51 -0.11 0.21 -11.70
N LYS A 52 -0.73 0.43 -12.86
CA LYS A 52 -0.03 0.69 -14.12
C LYS A 52 0.70 2.03 -14.05
N GLY A 53 1.95 2.05 -14.51
CA GLY A 53 2.74 3.28 -14.62
C GLY A 53 3.47 3.72 -13.34
N THR A 54 3.46 2.90 -12.29
CA THR A 54 4.29 3.14 -11.10
C THR A 54 5.25 1.97 -10.87
N ASN A 55 6.50 2.25 -10.50
CA ASN A 55 7.51 1.24 -10.19
C ASN A 55 7.38 0.70 -8.74
N PHE A 56 6.17 0.76 -8.17
CA PHE A 56 5.92 0.31 -6.81
C PHE A 56 5.40 -1.13 -6.82
N ASN A 57 6.04 -1.99 -6.04
CA ASN A 57 5.55 -3.33 -5.78
C ASN A 57 4.80 -3.33 -4.44
N VAL A 58 3.56 -3.81 -4.44
CA VAL A 58 2.77 -4.03 -3.22
C VAL A 58 2.79 -5.54 -2.93
N PHE A 59 3.19 -5.92 -1.72
CA PHE A 59 3.34 -7.31 -1.29
C PHE A 59 2.28 -7.68 -0.24
#